data_AF-A0A9P0J923-F1
#
_entry.id   AF-A0A9P0J923-F1
#
_cell.length_a   1.000
_cell.length_b   1.000
_cell.length_c   1.000
_cell.angle_alpha   90.00
_cell.angle_beta   90.00
_cell.angle_gamma   90.00
#
_symmetry.space_group_name_H-M   'P 1'
#
loop_
_entity.id
_entity.type
_entity.pdbx_description
1 polymer ?
#
loop_
_entity_poly.entity_id
_entity_poly.type
_entity_poly.pdbx_seq_one_letter_code
_entity_poly.pdbx_strand_id
1 'polypeptide(L)'
;METRTFSSIEEECHYWKELSKLYRKEKLDCQKEFEDFTEESRQLEQELETTLIQNEKQLRDANQTIDILRDENQSLRQRLISYERDATAYETKLNKLLAERDSLKNYIRELEQKNDDLERTNRVVSESVAGFEAMLNQAYEKNAMLEMEIDEKEQLQINLQRLMDEARDLKQELKIRNISLPTKLNNEVIDKNKSMTASKSNVTVETSVSKMNDINDSRNNNSLSLNASMDKTTSTFNNTSMMDTTIHNMSCGTTTTTESLSPKSQIDSGINKSTQNSVLKCKFLKLLTCWKC
;
A
#
# COMPACT_ATOMS: atom_id res chain seq x y z
N MET A 1 -4.47 -3.40 121.06
CA MET A 1 -3.33 -2.77 121.75
C MET A 1 -3.11 -3.56 123.03
N GLU A 2 -2.09 -4.41 123.05
CA GLU A 2 -1.69 -5.11 124.28
C GLU A 2 -1.11 -4.09 125.27
N THR A 3 -1.66 -4.02 126.48
CA THR A 3 -1.14 -3.19 127.56
C THR A 3 0.10 -3.86 128.15
N ARG A 4 1.29 -3.48 127.66
CA ARG A 4 2.56 -3.95 128.19
C ARG A 4 2.91 -3.21 129.48
N THR A 5 3.34 -3.95 130.49
CA THR A 5 3.81 -3.46 131.79
C THR A 5 5.33 -3.46 131.82
N PHE A 6 5.95 -2.33 132.18
CA PHE A 6 7.40 -2.14 132.23
C PHE A 6 7.96 -2.33 133.65
N SER A 7 9.18 -2.86 133.77
CA SER A 7 9.83 -3.14 135.06
C SER A 7 10.50 -1.90 135.67
N SER A 8 10.78 -0.89 134.83
CA SER A 8 11.44 0.37 135.18
C SER A 8 11.06 1.47 134.18
N ILE A 9 11.04 2.73 134.62
CA ILE A 9 10.84 3.92 133.76
C ILE A 9 11.90 3.99 132.64
N GLU A 10 13.13 3.52 132.91
CA GLU A 10 14.22 3.47 131.94
C GLU A 10 13.91 2.50 130.79
N GLU A 11 13.28 1.37 131.10
CA GLU A 11 12.90 0.33 130.14
C GLU A 11 11.73 0.78 129.26
N GLU A 12 10.75 1.47 129.84
CA GLU A 12 9.65 2.11 129.12
C GLU A 12 10.17 3.17 128.14
N CYS A 13 11.08 4.04 128.59
CA CYS A 13 11.69 5.08 127.76
C CYS A 13 12.51 4.47 126.61
N HIS A 14 13.27 3.42 126.88
CA HIS A 14 14.03 2.69 125.86
C HIS A 14 13.10 2.03 124.83
N TYR A 15 12.02 1.37 125.28
CA TYR A 15 11.06 0.71 124.39
C TYR A 15 10.39 1.70 123.43
N TRP A 16 9.85 2.81 123.93
CA TRP A 16 9.21 3.81 123.08
C TRP A 16 10.22 4.49 122.12
N LYS A 17 11.47 4.65 122.54
CA LYS A 17 12.56 5.15 121.68
C LYS A 17 12.88 4.18 120.55
N GLU A 18 13.02 2.88 120.81
CA GLU A 18 13.25 1.88 119.76
C GLU A 18 12.03 1.71 118.85
N LEU A 19 10.81 1.74 119.40
CA LEU A 19 9.58 1.66 118.61
C LEU A 19 9.42 2.86 117.68
N SER A 20 9.73 4.08 118.15
CA SER A 20 9.71 5.27 117.30
C SER A 20 10.77 5.24 116.20
N LYS A 21 11.97 4.68 116.47
CA LYS A 21 13.00 4.43 115.45
C LYS A 21 12.54 3.41 114.43
N LEU A 22 11.90 2.32 114.85
CA LEU A 22 11.36 1.28 113.96
C LEU A 22 10.33 1.89 113.00
N TYR A 23 9.30 2.58 113.51
CA TYR A 23 8.29 3.21 112.66
C TYR A 23 8.87 4.29 111.75
N ARG A 24 9.86 5.05 112.22
CA ARG A 24 10.58 6.01 111.36
C ARG A 24 11.28 5.29 110.21
N LYS A 25 11.94 4.16 110.49
CA LYS A 25 12.60 3.35 109.47
C LYS A 25 11.60 2.79 108.48
N GLU A 26 10.54 2.12 108.94
CA GLU A 26 9.49 1.57 108.07
C GLU A 26 8.83 2.65 107.21
N LYS A 27 8.59 3.84 107.77
CA LYS A 27 8.09 4.99 107.00
C LYS A 27 9.07 5.40 105.90
N LEU A 28 10.37 5.48 106.21
CA LEU A 28 11.40 5.86 105.23
C LEU A 28 11.56 4.80 104.14
N ASP A 29 11.54 3.52 104.52
CA ASP A 29 11.64 2.40 103.58
C ASP A 29 10.41 2.40 102.63
N CYS A 30 9.20 2.53 103.17
CA CYS A 30 7.97 2.64 102.38
C CYS A 30 7.95 3.89 101.49
N GLN A 31 8.45 5.02 101.98
CA GLN A 31 8.58 6.23 101.17
C GLN A 31 9.54 6.01 100.00
N LYS A 32 10.68 5.36 100.24
CA LYS A 32 11.66 5.05 99.20
C LYS A 32 11.08 4.10 98.15
N GLU A 33 10.42 3.02 98.58
CA GLU A 33 9.76 2.08 97.66
C GLU A 33 8.70 2.78 96.80
N PHE A 34 7.95 3.72 97.38
CA PHE A 34 6.97 4.52 96.62
C PHE A 34 7.63 5.46 95.61
N GLU A 35 8.74 6.10 95.97
CA GLU A 35 9.54 6.94 95.06
C GLU A 35 10.09 6.10 93.89
N ASP A 36 10.65 4.92 94.18
CA ASP A 36 11.15 3.98 93.17
C ASP A 36 10.02 3.53 92.22
N PHE A 37 8.85 3.14 92.75
CA PHE A 37 7.69 2.75 91.93
C PHE A 37 7.17 3.89 91.04
N THR A 38 7.17 5.12 91.57
CA THR A 38 6.74 6.30 90.81
C THR A 38 7.71 6.58 89.66
N GLU A 39 9.00 6.45 89.91
CA GLU A 39 10.03 6.63 88.90
C GLU A 39 9.98 5.52 87.82
N GLU A 40 9.81 4.26 88.21
CA GLU A 40 9.63 3.13 87.28
C GLU A 40 8.39 3.32 86.40
N SER A 41 7.28 3.75 86.98
CA SER A 41 6.05 4.04 86.24
C SER A 41 6.26 5.14 85.21
N ARG A 42 6.97 6.21 85.59
CA ARG A 42 7.32 7.30 84.67
C ARG A 42 8.22 6.85 83.52
N GLN A 43 9.22 6.00 83.82
CA GLN A 43 10.10 5.46 82.79
C GLN A 43 9.33 4.58 81.79
N LEU A 44 8.43 3.73 82.29
CA LEU A 44 7.57 2.90 81.44
C LEU A 44 6.65 3.74 80.55
N GLU A 45 6.04 4.80 81.09
CA GLU A 45 5.23 5.73 80.30
C GLU A 45 6.05 6.38 79.18
N GLN A 46 7.30 6.78 79.46
CA GLN A 46 8.20 7.35 78.47
C GLN A 46 8.58 6.33 77.38
N GLU A 47 8.83 5.08 77.74
CA GLU A 47 9.06 3.99 76.76
C GLU A 47 7.82 3.74 75.88
N LEU A 48 6.62 3.75 76.47
CA LEU A 48 5.38 3.61 75.72
C LEU A 48 5.15 4.81 74.78
N GLU A 49 5.41 6.03 75.24
CA GLU A 49 5.26 7.23 74.40
C GLU A 49 6.27 7.23 73.23
N THR A 50 7.52 6.87 73.48
CA THR A 50 8.53 6.78 72.41
C THR A 50 8.19 5.72 71.36
N THR A 51 7.72 4.54 71.79
CA THR A 51 7.29 3.49 70.85
C THR A 51 6.02 3.88 70.08
N LEU A 52 5.07 4.57 70.72
CA LEU A 52 3.89 5.11 70.07
C LEU A 52 4.27 6.13 68.99
N ILE A 53 5.14 7.11 69.30
CA ILE A 53 5.62 8.10 68.34
C ILE A 53 6.33 7.43 67.15
N GLN A 54 7.15 6.41 67.42
CA GLN A 54 7.83 5.66 66.37
C GLN A 54 6.85 4.93 65.45
N ASN A 55 5.84 4.27 66.01
CA ASN A 55 4.80 3.56 65.26
C ASN A 55 3.95 4.53 64.43
N GLU A 56 3.55 5.66 65.00
CA GLU A 56 2.82 6.69 64.26
C GLU A 56 3.65 7.27 63.11
N LYS A 57 4.96 7.47 63.32
CA LYS A 57 5.86 7.90 62.25
C LYS A 57 5.91 6.86 61.14
N GLN A 58 6.09 5.58 61.47
CA GLN A 58 6.08 4.51 60.47
C GLN A 58 4.76 4.44 59.69
N LEU A 59 3.63 4.65 60.36
CA LEU A 59 2.31 4.68 59.73
C LEU A 59 2.18 5.87 58.77
N ARG A 60 2.66 7.05 59.16
CA ARG A 60 2.71 8.24 58.29
C ARG A 60 3.59 8.00 57.06
N ASP A 61 4.80 7.48 57.25
CA ASP A 61 5.75 7.22 56.17
C ASP A 61 5.21 6.15 55.20
N ALA A 62 4.55 5.11 55.73
CA ALA A 62 3.90 4.08 54.93
C ALA A 62 2.73 4.63 54.11
N ASN A 63 1.89 5.49 54.70
CA ASN A 63 0.79 6.14 53.98
C ASN A 63 1.29 7.06 52.87
N GLN A 64 2.33 7.86 53.11
CA GLN A 64 2.95 8.69 52.07
C GLN A 64 3.45 7.83 50.90
N THR A 65 4.09 6.69 51.21
CA THR A 65 4.56 5.76 50.18
C THR A 65 3.39 5.18 49.38
N ILE A 66 2.29 4.83 50.04
CA ILE A 66 1.07 4.35 49.36
C ILE A 66 0.52 5.40 48.41
N ASP A 67 0.46 6.66 48.82
CA ASP A 67 -0.07 7.73 47.98
C ASP A 67 0.82 8.00 46.77
N ILE A 68 2.15 8.03 46.94
CA ILE A 68 3.11 8.13 45.82
C ILE A 68 2.92 6.98 44.83
N LEU A 69 2.81 5.73 45.33
CA LEU A 69 2.61 4.56 44.48
C LEU A 69 1.26 4.58 43.76
N ARG A 70 0.21 5.13 44.39
CA ARG A 70 -1.11 5.31 43.75
C ARG A 70 -1.03 6.30 42.60
N ASP A 71 -0.39 7.44 42.81
CA ASP A 71 -0.21 8.46 41.78
C ASP A 71 0.63 7.94 40.61
N GLU A 72 1.72 7.22 40.90
CA GLU A 72 2.54 6.56 39.88
C GLU A 72 1.71 5.51 39.11
N ASN A 73 0.92 4.68 39.80
CA ASN A 73 0.07 3.70 39.15
C ASN A 73 -0.99 4.36 38.25
N GLN A 74 -1.59 5.46 38.70
CA GLN A 74 -2.55 6.22 37.92
C GLN A 74 -1.89 6.84 36.67
N SER A 75 -0.69 7.40 36.81
CA SER A 75 0.09 7.94 35.69
C SER A 75 0.43 6.85 34.66
N LEU A 76 0.90 5.70 35.12
CA LEU A 76 1.20 4.55 34.26
C LEU A 76 -0.05 4.03 33.53
N ARG A 77 -1.20 3.95 34.22
CA ARG A 77 -2.48 3.58 33.59
C ARG A 77 -2.90 4.58 32.52
N GLN A 78 -2.78 5.88 32.79
CA GLN A 78 -3.12 6.91 31.80
C GLN A 78 -2.21 6.83 30.58
N ARG A 79 -0.92 6.56 30.78
CA ARG A 79 0.05 6.37 29.70
C ARG A 79 -0.24 5.11 28.88
N LEU A 80 -0.63 4.01 29.53
CA LEU A 80 -1.08 2.79 28.85
C LEU A 80 -2.29 3.08 27.96
N ILE A 81 -3.31 3.76 28.49
CA ILE A 81 -4.51 4.14 27.72
C ILE A 81 -4.13 5.03 26.52
N SER A 82 -3.16 5.94 26.66
CA SER A 82 -2.68 6.72 25.51
C SER A 82 -2.00 5.85 24.46
N TYR A 83 -1.17 4.88 24.87
CA TYR A 83 -0.53 3.97 23.93
C TYR A 83 -1.53 3.05 23.22
N GLU A 84 -2.57 2.58 23.90
CA GLU A 84 -3.65 1.80 23.27
C GLU A 84 -4.43 2.62 22.24
N ARG A 85 -4.70 3.91 22.53
CA ARG A 85 -5.31 4.83 21.56
C ARG A 85 -4.42 5.07 20.34
N ASP A 86 -3.13 5.26 20.55
CA ASP A 86 -2.18 5.44 19.46
C ASP A 86 -2.07 4.15 18.62
N ALA A 87 -1.99 2.98 19.27
CA ALA A 87 -1.94 1.69 18.59
C ALA A 87 -3.17 1.48 17.71
N THR A 88 -4.37 1.68 18.24
CA THR A 88 -5.62 1.58 17.47
C THR A 88 -5.68 2.61 16.33
N ALA A 89 -5.17 3.83 16.54
CA ALA A 89 -5.04 4.84 15.49
C ALA A 89 -4.06 4.43 14.38
N TYR A 90 -2.94 3.78 14.71
CA TYR A 90 -2.00 3.26 13.72
C TYR A 90 -2.56 2.05 12.97
N GLU A 91 -3.25 1.13 13.66
CA GLU A 91 -3.92 -0.01 13.03
C GLU A 91 -4.99 0.43 12.03
N THR A 92 -5.82 1.41 12.39
CA THR A 92 -6.82 1.97 11.48
C THR A 92 -6.19 2.65 10.26
N LYS A 93 -5.10 3.41 10.44
CA LYS A 93 -4.34 3.98 9.31
C LYS A 93 -3.75 2.90 8.42
N LEU A 94 -3.17 1.85 8.99
CA LEU A 94 -2.61 0.73 8.25
C LEU A 94 -3.68 0.03 7.41
N ASN A 95 -4.84 -0.27 8.00
CA ASN A 95 -5.96 -0.88 7.29
C ASN A 95 -6.47 -0.02 6.13
N LYS A 96 -6.51 1.31 6.29
CA LYS A 96 -6.84 2.25 5.20
C LYS A 96 -5.83 2.17 4.06
N LEU A 97 -4.53 2.20 4.37
CA LEU A 97 -3.47 2.11 3.36
C LEU A 97 -3.50 0.75 2.64
N LEU A 98 -3.78 -0.34 3.34
CA LEU A 98 -3.92 -1.66 2.72
C LEU A 98 -5.11 -1.72 1.75
N ALA A 99 -6.25 -1.15 2.14
CA ALA A 99 -7.43 -1.05 1.28
C ALA A 99 -7.18 -0.16 0.05
N GLU A 100 -6.52 0.98 0.22
CA GLU A 100 -6.13 1.87 -0.88
C GLU A 100 -5.17 1.15 -1.85
N ARG A 101 -4.15 0.49 -1.32
CA ARG A 101 -3.23 -0.34 -2.11
C ARG A 101 -3.96 -1.42 -2.91
N ASP A 102 -4.93 -2.11 -2.32
CA ASP A 102 -5.73 -3.10 -3.04
C ASP A 102 -6.58 -2.47 -4.14
N SER A 103 -7.17 -1.29 -3.87
CA SER A 103 -7.94 -0.57 -4.88
C SER A 103 -7.06 -0.13 -6.07
N LEU A 104 -5.87 0.39 -5.80
CA LEU A 104 -4.89 0.77 -6.84
C LEU A 104 -4.41 -0.45 -7.62
N LYS A 105 -4.19 -1.59 -6.95
CA LYS A 105 -3.81 -2.84 -7.62
C LYS A 105 -4.89 -3.34 -8.57
N ASN A 106 -6.15 -3.23 -8.17
CA ASN A 106 -7.28 -3.56 -9.05
C ASN A 106 -7.37 -2.57 -10.22
N TYR A 107 -7.20 -1.28 -9.95
CA TYR A 107 -7.19 -0.25 -10.98
C TYR A 107 -6.07 -0.45 -12.02
N ILE A 108 -4.86 -0.85 -11.59
CA ILE A 108 -3.76 -1.19 -12.50
C ILE A 108 -4.17 -2.33 -13.43
N ARG A 109 -4.77 -3.41 -12.92
CA ARG A 109 -5.24 -4.52 -13.75
C ARG A 109 -6.31 -4.09 -14.76
N GLU A 110 -7.22 -3.21 -14.35
CA GLU A 110 -8.23 -2.66 -15.27
C GLU A 110 -7.61 -1.81 -16.38
N LEU A 111 -6.55 -1.04 -16.06
CA LEU A 111 -5.80 -0.28 -17.06
C LEU A 111 -5.03 -1.20 -18.01
N GLU A 112 -4.40 -2.25 -17.48
CA GLU A 112 -3.72 -3.27 -18.28
C GLU A 112 -4.70 -3.93 -19.27
N GLN A 113 -5.88 -4.34 -18.80
CA GLN A 113 -6.91 -4.92 -19.65
C GLN A 113 -7.37 -3.95 -20.76
N LYS A 114 -7.63 -2.68 -20.41
CA LYS A 114 -8.00 -1.66 -21.39
C LYS A 114 -6.88 -1.42 -22.41
N ASN A 115 -5.63 -1.48 -21.98
CA ASN A 115 -4.49 -1.34 -22.89
C ASN A 115 -4.42 -2.51 -23.86
N ASP A 116 -4.59 -3.75 -23.39
CA ASP A 116 -4.62 -4.94 -24.24
C ASP A 116 -5.75 -4.85 -25.29
N ASP A 117 -6.94 -4.39 -24.89
CA ASP A 117 -8.09 -4.18 -25.78
C ASP A 117 -7.80 -3.09 -26.84
N LEU A 118 -7.12 -2.01 -26.45
CA LEU A 118 -6.69 -0.95 -27.35
C LEU A 118 -5.65 -1.44 -28.35
N GLU A 119 -4.64 -2.20 -27.91
CA GLU A 119 -3.63 -2.79 -28.78
C GLU A 119 -4.26 -3.76 -29.77
N ARG A 120 -5.21 -4.59 -29.32
CA ARG A 120 -5.95 -5.50 -30.20
C ARG A 120 -6.73 -4.73 -31.27
N THR A 121 -7.44 -3.68 -30.87
CA THR A 121 -8.20 -2.82 -31.80
C THR A 121 -7.27 -2.15 -32.80
N ASN A 122 -6.11 -1.66 -32.34
CA ASN A 122 -5.11 -1.06 -33.20
C ASN A 122 -4.60 -2.04 -34.26
N ARG A 123 -4.31 -3.31 -33.88
CA ARG A 123 -3.91 -4.35 -34.84
C ARG A 123 -4.98 -4.58 -35.92
N VAL A 124 -6.24 -4.69 -35.53
CA VAL A 124 -7.35 -4.87 -36.48
C VAL A 124 -7.49 -3.67 -37.42
N VAL A 125 -7.41 -2.45 -36.88
CA VAL A 125 -7.48 -1.22 -37.69
C VAL A 125 -6.29 -1.13 -38.64
N SER A 126 -5.07 -1.42 -38.17
CA SER A 126 -3.86 -1.43 -39.00
C SER A 126 -3.96 -2.46 -40.14
N GLU A 127 -4.50 -3.64 -39.87
CA GLU A 127 -4.74 -4.66 -40.91
C GLU A 127 -5.80 -4.20 -41.92
N SER A 128 -6.88 -3.57 -41.46
CA SER A 128 -7.90 -2.99 -42.35
C SER A 128 -7.33 -1.88 -43.24
N VAL A 129 -6.45 -1.03 -42.70
CA VAL A 129 -5.77 0.01 -43.47
C VAL A 129 -4.86 -0.61 -44.53
N ALA A 130 -4.03 -1.59 -44.15
CA ALA A 130 -3.19 -2.32 -45.10
C ALA A 130 -4.01 -3.02 -46.21
N GLY A 131 -5.18 -3.56 -45.86
CA GLY A 131 -6.12 -4.13 -46.82
C GLY A 131 -6.65 -3.10 -47.82
N PHE A 132 -7.00 -1.89 -47.36
CA PHE A 132 -7.44 -0.81 -48.24
C PHE A 132 -6.31 -0.30 -49.14
N GLU A 133 -5.08 -0.18 -48.61
CA GLU A 133 -3.90 0.19 -49.40
C GLU A 133 -3.63 -0.82 -50.53
N ALA A 134 -3.73 -2.12 -50.24
CA ALA A 134 -3.58 -3.17 -51.25
C ALA A 134 -4.66 -3.10 -52.35
N MET A 135 -5.94 -2.89 -51.96
CA MET A 135 -7.03 -2.70 -52.91
C MET A 135 -6.82 -1.46 -53.78
N LEU A 136 -6.34 -0.37 -53.20
CA LEU A 136 -6.05 0.87 -53.92
C LEU A 136 -4.91 0.66 -54.92
N ASN A 137 -3.84 -0.02 -54.52
CA ASN A 137 -2.72 -0.35 -55.42
C ASN A 137 -3.19 -1.22 -56.59
N GLN A 138 -4.04 -2.22 -56.34
CA GLN A 138 -4.61 -3.03 -57.41
C GLN A 138 -5.47 -2.20 -58.37
N ALA A 139 -6.22 -1.22 -57.85
CA ALA A 139 -6.99 -0.30 -58.70
C ALA A 139 -6.06 0.60 -59.53
N TYR A 140 -4.95 1.07 -58.96
CA TYR A 140 -3.93 1.82 -59.71
C TYR A 140 -3.29 0.98 -60.82
N GLU A 141 -2.91 -0.26 -60.55
CA GLU A 141 -2.36 -1.16 -61.56
C GLU A 141 -3.35 -1.39 -62.71
N LYS A 142 -4.63 -1.61 -62.40
CA LYS A 142 -5.68 -1.75 -63.42
C LYS A 142 -5.87 -0.48 -64.24
N ASN A 143 -5.86 0.69 -63.61
CA ASN A 143 -5.97 1.95 -64.32
C ASN A 143 -4.76 2.19 -65.24
N ALA A 144 -3.54 1.89 -64.79
CA ALA A 144 -2.34 1.99 -65.62
C ALA A 144 -2.41 1.06 -66.84
N MET A 145 -2.91 -0.17 -66.68
CA MET A 145 -3.14 -1.08 -67.82
C MET A 145 -4.15 -0.50 -68.81
N LEU A 146 -5.26 0.05 -68.32
CA LEU A 146 -6.28 0.67 -69.17
C LEU A 146 -5.75 1.93 -69.89
N GLU A 147 -4.91 2.73 -69.23
CA GLU A 147 -4.21 3.86 -69.86
C GLU A 147 -3.33 3.38 -71.02
N MET A 148 -2.56 2.30 -70.84
CA MET A 148 -1.77 1.70 -71.92
C MET A 148 -2.63 1.17 -73.08
N GLU A 149 -3.77 0.55 -72.80
CA GLU A 149 -4.71 0.08 -73.83
C GLU A 149 -5.30 1.25 -74.63
N ILE A 150 -5.57 2.39 -73.98
CA ILE A 150 -6.02 3.61 -74.63
C ILE A 150 -4.90 4.17 -75.53
N ASP A 151 -3.67 4.25 -75.04
CA ASP A 151 -2.51 4.71 -75.80
C ASP A 151 -2.27 3.85 -77.06
N GLU A 152 -2.37 2.52 -76.96
CA GLU A 152 -2.25 1.62 -78.11
C GLU A 152 -3.35 1.89 -79.14
N LYS A 153 -4.59 2.09 -78.68
CA LYS A 153 -5.71 2.42 -79.56
C LYS A 153 -5.49 3.75 -80.28
N GLU A 154 -5.01 4.78 -79.59
CA GLU A 154 -4.67 6.08 -80.20
C GLU A 154 -3.57 5.93 -81.25
N GLN A 155 -2.53 5.15 -80.95
CA GLN A 155 -1.44 4.89 -81.89
C GLN A 155 -1.93 4.16 -83.15
N LEU A 156 -2.82 3.18 -83.00
CA LEU A 156 -3.46 2.49 -84.13
C LEU A 156 -4.32 3.45 -84.96
N GLN A 157 -5.04 4.38 -84.33
CA GLN A 157 -5.81 5.41 -85.02
C GLN A 157 -4.91 6.36 -85.84
N ILE A 158 -3.78 6.79 -85.28
CA ILE A 158 -2.78 7.60 -86.00
C ILE A 158 -2.25 6.83 -87.21
N ASN A 159 -1.90 5.55 -87.04
CA ASN A 159 -1.41 4.71 -88.14
C ASN A 159 -2.47 4.51 -89.23
N LEU A 160 -3.73 4.27 -88.85
CA LEU A 160 -4.86 4.19 -89.78
C LEU A 160 -5.01 5.49 -90.56
N GLN A 161 -4.97 6.64 -89.89
CA GLN A 161 -5.07 7.96 -90.53
C GLN A 161 -3.94 8.17 -91.54
N ARG A 162 -2.69 7.85 -91.19
CA ARG A 162 -1.54 7.91 -92.11
C ARG A 162 -1.74 7.03 -93.34
N LEU A 163 -2.14 5.77 -93.15
CA LEU A 163 -2.42 4.85 -94.27
C LEU A 163 -3.58 5.34 -95.14
N MET A 164 -4.60 5.96 -94.55
CA MET A 164 -5.69 6.57 -95.30
C MET A 164 -5.22 7.75 -96.14
N ASP A 165 -4.33 8.58 -95.61
CA ASP A 165 -3.73 9.70 -96.34
C ASP A 165 -2.80 9.19 -97.44
N GLU A 166 -1.96 8.18 -97.20
CA GLU A 166 -1.16 7.50 -98.23
C GLU A 166 -2.04 6.89 -99.33
N ALA A 167 -3.14 6.20 -98.97
CA ALA A 167 -4.08 5.66 -99.93
C ALA A 167 -4.78 6.77 -100.73
N ARG A 168 -5.05 7.93 -100.10
CA ARG A 168 -5.59 9.10 -100.78
C ARG A 168 -4.57 9.71 -101.74
N ASP A 169 -3.31 9.82 -101.36
CA ASP A 169 -2.22 10.35 -102.18
C ASP A 169 -1.96 9.44 -103.37
N LEU A 170 -1.83 8.12 -103.18
CA LEU A 170 -1.70 7.14 -104.26
C LEU A 170 -2.89 7.19 -105.22
N LYS A 171 -4.12 7.36 -104.71
CA LYS A 171 -5.31 7.55 -105.56
C LYS A 171 -5.24 8.84 -106.38
N GLN A 172 -4.70 9.92 -105.81
CA GLN A 172 -4.47 11.17 -106.54
C GLN A 172 -3.38 11.00 -107.60
N GLU A 173 -2.26 10.33 -107.29
CA GLU A 173 -1.22 9.99 -108.25
C GLU A 173 -1.75 9.18 -109.45
N LEU A 174 -2.60 8.17 -109.18
CA LEU A 174 -3.27 7.41 -110.24
C LEU A 174 -4.22 8.28 -111.08
N LYS A 175 -4.96 9.20 -110.45
CA LYS A 175 -5.84 10.12 -111.17
C LYS A 175 -5.06 11.07 -112.08
N ILE A 176 -3.91 11.55 -111.63
CA ILE A 176 -3.00 12.39 -112.43
C ILE A 176 -2.41 11.58 -113.60
N ARG A 177 -1.96 10.34 -113.37
CA ARG A 177 -1.51 9.42 -114.45
C ARG A 177 -2.61 9.14 -115.49
N ASN A 178 -3.87 9.02 -115.06
CA ASN A 178 -4.99 8.80 -115.97
C ASN A 178 -5.39 10.07 -116.75
N ILE A 179 -5.09 11.26 -116.24
CA ILE A 179 -5.28 12.53 -116.96
C ILE A 179 -4.14 12.77 -117.98
N SER A 180 -2.97 12.13 -117.82
CA SER A 180 -1.85 12.22 -118.76
C SER A 180 -1.87 11.21 -119.92
N LEU A 181 -2.92 10.40 -120.08
CA LEU A 181 -3.10 9.54 -121.26
C LEU A 181 -4.46 9.81 -121.94
N PRO A 182 -4.51 10.20 -123.22
CA PRO A 182 -5.76 10.27 -123.94
C PRO A 182 -6.23 8.84 -124.29
N THR A 183 -7.46 8.57 -123.86
CA THR A 183 -8.39 7.50 -124.26
C THR A 183 -8.07 6.78 -125.58
N LYS A 184 -8.02 5.43 -125.56
CA LYS A 184 -8.94 4.58 -126.34
C LYS A 184 -8.82 3.08 -126.04
N LEU A 185 -10.01 2.51 -125.83
CA LEU A 185 -10.38 1.11 -125.72
C LEU A 185 -10.06 0.35 -127.02
N ASN A 186 -9.73 -0.95 -126.91
CA ASN A 186 -10.54 -1.99 -127.55
C ASN A 186 -10.06 -3.44 -127.29
N ASN A 187 -11.09 -4.29 -127.26
CA ASN A 187 -11.16 -5.71 -127.61
C ASN A 187 -11.03 -6.79 -126.52
N GLU A 188 -12.19 -7.42 -126.33
CA GLU A 188 -12.50 -8.72 -125.75
C GLU A 188 -11.67 -9.87 -126.36
N VAL A 189 -11.57 -10.99 -125.62
CA VAL A 189 -12.02 -12.34 -126.05
C VAL A 189 -11.50 -13.45 -125.11
N ILE A 190 -12.46 -14.16 -124.50
CA ILE A 190 -12.59 -15.63 -124.26
C ILE A 190 -11.74 -16.37 -123.19
N ASP A 191 -12.51 -16.95 -122.26
CA ASP A 191 -12.46 -18.25 -121.56
C ASP A 191 -11.14 -19.02 -121.34
N LYS A 192 -10.92 -19.48 -120.09
CA LYS A 192 -11.22 -20.87 -119.63
C LYS A 192 -10.64 -21.13 -118.23
N ASN A 193 -11.53 -21.57 -117.33
CA ASN A 193 -11.42 -22.61 -116.30
C ASN A 193 -10.02 -22.96 -115.71
N LYS A 194 -9.94 -23.00 -114.36
CA LYS A 194 -9.89 -24.26 -113.55
C LYS A 194 -9.17 -24.10 -112.19
N SER A 195 -9.95 -24.28 -111.11
CA SER A 195 -9.65 -25.14 -109.93
C SER A 195 -8.74 -24.69 -108.77
N MET A 196 -9.37 -24.60 -107.60
CA MET A 196 -8.95 -25.03 -106.23
C MET A 196 -7.72 -24.28 -105.62
N THR A 197 -7.59 -24.00 -104.32
CA THR A 197 -7.84 -24.75 -103.07
C THR A 197 -7.78 -23.80 -101.85
N ALA A 198 -8.52 -24.12 -100.78
CA ALA A 198 -8.25 -24.00 -99.32
C ALA A 198 -7.41 -22.80 -98.77
N SER A 199 -7.74 -22.10 -97.67
CA SER A 199 -8.18 -22.58 -96.36
C SER A 199 -8.74 -21.42 -95.51
N LYS A 200 -9.77 -21.71 -94.71
CA LYS A 200 -10.22 -20.88 -93.57
C LYS A 200 -9.29 -21.12 -92.37
N SER A 201 -8.95 -20.05 -91.65
CA SER A 201 -8.53 -20.12 -90.25
C SER A 201 -9.09 -18.92 -89.49
N ASN A 202 -10.19 -19.14 -88.79
CA ASN A 202 -10.63 -18.33 -87.66
C ASN A 202 -9.76 -18.73 -86.46
N VAL A 203 -9.20 -17.76 -85.73
CA VAL A 203 -8.57 -17.98 -84.44
C VAL A 203 -9.45 -17.34 -83.37
N THR A 204 -10.21 -18.20 -82.69
CA THR A 204 -10.77 -18.00 -81.36
C THR A 204 -9.68 -18.27 -80.33
N VAL A 205 -9.42 -17.33 -79.42
CA VAL A 205 -8.61 -17.57 -78.23
C VAL A 205 -9.56 -17.72 -77.04
N GLU A 206 -9.69 -18.96 -76.59
CA GLU A 206 -10.26 -19.34 -75.30
C GLU A 206 -9.17 -19.17 -74.23
N THR A 207 -9.40 -18.32 -73.24
CA THR A 207 -8.66 -18.38 -71.96
C THR A 207 -9.54 -19.14 -70.97
N SER A 208 -9.01 -20.28 -70.55
CA SER A 208 -9.59 -21.29 -69.67
C SER A 208 -10.19 -20.72 -68.37
N VAL A 209 -11.50 -20.89 -68.24
CA VAL A 209 -12.23 -20.88 -66.96
C VAL A 209 -12.07 -22.26 -66.33
N SER A 210 -11.36 -22.35 -65.21
CA SER A 210 -11.40 -23.52 -64.34
C SER A 210 -12.46 -23.29 -63.25
N LYS A 211 -13.43 -24.20 -63.21
CA LYS A 211 -14.54 -24.24 -62.25
C LYS A 211 -14.08 -24.59 -60.84
N MET A 212 -14.77 -23.98 -59.88
CA MET A 212 -14.91 -24.35 -58.47
C MET A 212 -15.07 -25.86 -58.23
N ASN A 213 -14.52 -26.34 -57.10
CA ASN A 213 -15.10 -27.40 -56.29
C ASN A 213 -15.27 -26.87 -54.86
N ASP A 214 -16.47 -27.11 -54.32
CA ASP A 214 -16.89 -26.81 -52.96
C ASP A 214 -16.15 -27.66 -51.91
N ILE A 215 -15.73 -27.04 -50.81
CA ILE A 215 -15.68 -27.69 -49.49
C ILE A 215 -16.29 -26.73 -48.47
N ASN A 216 -17.40 -27.18 -47.89
CA ASN A 216 -18.01 -26.68 -46.67
C ASN A 216 -16.96 -26.51 -45.55
N ASP A 217 -16.91 -25.35 -44.93
CA ASP A 217 -16.61 -25.30 -43.50
C ASP A 217 -17.48 -24.26 -42.78
N SER A 218 -18.23 -24.80 -41.83
CA SER A 218 -19.20 -24.12 -40.98
C SER A 218 -18.50 -23.15 -40.04
N ARG A 219 -18.80 -21.85 -40.10
CA ARG A 219 -18.51 -20.90 -39.00
C ARG A 219 -19.46 -19.69 -39.00
N ASN A 220 -20.55 -19.89 -38.27
CA ASN A 220 -21.17 -18.96 -37.32
C ASN A 220 -21.21 -17.46 -37.68
N ASN A 221 -22.34 -17.03 -38.26
CA ASN A 221 -22.71 -15.63 -38.37
C ASN A 221 -23.17 -15.08 -37.01
N ASN A 222 -22.31 -14.31 -36.33
CA ASN A 222 -22.79 -13.26 -35.44
C ASN A 222 -22.72 -11.93 -36.21
N SER A 223 -23.87 -11.52 -36.76
CA SER A 223 -24.09 -10.15 -37.21
C SER A 223 -24.07 -9.22 -36.00
N LEU A 224 -23.08 -8.33 -35.92
CA LEU A 224 -23.14 -7.18 -35.00
C LEU A 224 -23.16 -5.89 -35.81
N SER A 225 -24.38 -5.37 -35.86
CA SER A 225 -24.81 -4.04 -36.26
C SER A 225 -23.85 -2.95 -35.76
N LEU A 226 -23.23 -2.23 -36.69
CA LEU A 226 -22.57 -0.96 -36.43
C LEU A 226 -23.64 0.13 -36.21
N ASN A 227 -24.06 0.32 -34.95
CA ASN A 227 -24.67 1.57 -34.53
C ASN A 227 -23.56 2.49 -34.04
N ALA A 228 -23.09 3.38 -34.92
CA ALA A 228 -22.27 4.51 -34.52
C ALA A 228 -23.19 5.56 -33.85
N SER A 229 -23.35 5.47 -32.53
CA SER A 229 -23.87 6.58 -31.72
C SER A 229 -22.68 7.45 -31.32
N MET A 230 -22.60 8.63 -31.93
CA MET A 230 -21.69 9.70 -31.55
C MET A 230 -22.18 10.29 -30.22
N ASP A 231 -21.69 9.75 -29.10
CA ASP A 231 -21.86 10.41 -27.81
C ASP A 231 -20.83 11.53 -27.67
N LYS A 232 -21.34 12.76 -27.65
CA LYS A 232 -20.61 13.95 -27.23
C LYS A 232 -20.22 13.79 -25.76
N THR A 233 -18.97 13.42 -25.49
CA THR A 233 -18.38 13.62 -24.17
C THR A 233 -17.98 15.09 -24.02
N THR A 234 -18.87 15.85 -23.40
CA THR A 234 -18.56 17.16 -22.81
C THR A 234 -17.49 16.95 -21.74
N SER A 235 -16.28 17.48 -21.98
CA SER A 235 -15.21 17.53 -21.00
C SER A 235 -15.51 18.61 -19.95
N THR A 236 -16.07 18.20 -18.82
CA THR A 236 -16.04 19.03 -17.61
C THR A 236 -14.68 18.84 -16.95
N PHE A 237 -13.77 19.77 -17.24
CA PHE A 237 -12.56 19.99 -16.45
C PHE A 237 -12.97 20.39 -15.04
N ASN A 238 -12.85 19.47 -14.08
CA ASN A 238 -12.83 19.82 -12.66
C ASN A 238 -11.37 19.93 -12.21
N ASN A 239 -10.88 21.18 -12.17
CA ASN A 239 -9.70 21.54 -11.40
C ASN A 239 -9.97 21.22 -9.92
N THR A 240 -9.33 20.17 -9.39
CA THR A 240 -9.13 20.05 -7.95
C THR A 240 -7.66 20.24 -7.66
N SER A 241 -7.39 21.40 -7.05
CA SER A 241 -6.19 21.83 -6.35
C SER A 241 -5.30 20.68 -5.89
N MET A 242 -4.07 20.63 -6.42
CA MET A 242 -2.95 20.00 -5.72
C MET A 242 -2.84 20.66 -4.35
N MET A 243 -2.93 19.86 -3.28
CA MET A 243 -2.42 20.29 -1.98
C MET A 243 -0.94 19.96 -1.93
N ASP A 244 -0.14 20.99 -1.68
CA ASP A 244 1.26 20.93 -1.29
C ASP A 244 1.48 19.84 -0.24
N THR A 245 2.28 18.84 -0.59
CA THR A 245 2.98 18.02 0.41
C THR A 245 4.43 18.46 0.39
N THR A 246 4.76 19.41 1.26
CA THR A 246 6.14 19.79 1.56
C THR A 246 6.89 18.55 2.07
N ILE A 247 7.75 18.00 1.21
CA ILE A 247 8.73 16.99 1.59
C ILE A 247 9.82 17.71 2.40
N HIS A 248 9.77 17.62 3.73
CA HIS A 248 10.93 17.95 4.55
C HIS A 248 11.98 16.84 4.42
N ASN A 249 12.93 17.08 3.53
CA ASN A 249 14.15 16.33 3.38
C ASN A 249 15.07 16.67 4.58
N MET A 250 15.13 15.82 5.60
CA MET A 250 16.17 15.95 6.64
C MET A 250 17.38 15.13 6.22
N SER A 251 18.37 15.87 5.72
CA SER A 251 19.73 15.41 5.44
C SER A 251 20.41 14.91 6.72
N CYS A 252 21.04 13.74 6.62
CA CYS A 252 21.89 13.16 7.64
C CYS A 252 23.37 13.32 7.22
N GLY A 253 24.18 13.92 8.09
CA GLY A 253 25.64 13.73 8.17
C GLY A 253 26.51 14.88 7.65
N THR A 254 27.11 15.65 8.54
CA THR A 254 28.48 15.43 9.08
C THR A 254 28.95 16.70 9.80
N THR A 255 29.18 16.64 11.11
CA THR A 255 30.19 17.47 11.79
C THR A 255 30.74 16.75 13.02
N THR A 256 32.06 16.67 13.04
CA THR A 256 32.95 16.23 14.11
C THR A 256 33.10 17.27 15.22
N THR A 257 33.58 16.82 16.40
CA THR A 257 34.16 17.58 17.54
C THR A 257 33.12 18.29 18.44
N THR A 258 33.11 18.25 19.79
CA THR A 258 34.14 18.10 20.85
C THR A 258 33.51 17.61 22.17
N GLU A 259 34.36 16.98 22.99
CA GLU A 259 34.34 16.69 24.43
C GLU A 259 33.28 17.36 25.35
N SER A 260 32.66 16.56 26.24
CA SER A 260 32.69 16.77 27.71
C SER A 260 31.99 15.64 28.50
N LEU A 261 32.80 14.96 29.32
CA LEU A 261 32.58 14.51 30.70
C LEU A 261 31.20 13.91 31.14
N SER A 262 31.24 12.58 31.36
CA SER A 262 30.67 11.68 32.41
C SER A 262 29.64 12.21 33.46
N PRO A 263 28.79 11.34 34.10
CA PRO A 263 29.10 9.95 34.48
C PRO A 263 28.01 8.88 34.24
N LYS A 264 28.49 7.63 34.17
CA LYS A 264 27.74 6.37 34.13
C LYS A 264 26.85 6.21 35.37
N SER A 265 25.55 5.99 35.19
CA SER A 265 24.71 5.35 36.20
C SER A 265 24.70 3.84 35.97
N GLN A 266 25.16 3.12 36.99
CA GLN A 266 25.02 1.68 37.14
C GLN A 266 23.55 1.27 37.05
N ILE A 267 23.29 0.31 36.17
CA ILE A 267 22.10 -0.55 36.23
C ILE A 267 22.33 -1.45 37.45
N ASP A 268 21.75 -1.07 38.58
CA ASP A 268 21.73 -1.92 39.76
C ASP A 268 20.40 -2.67 39.86
N SER A 269 20.53 -3.98 40.01
CA SER A 269 19.49 -5.00 40.00
C SER A 269 18.52 -4.87 41.19
N GLY A 270 17.40 -4.18 40.98
CA GLY A 270 16.32 -3.99 41.95
C GLY A 270 15.35 -5.16 42.12
N ILE A 271 15.76 -6.43 41.96
CA ILE A 271 14.85 -7.59 42.08
C ILE A 271 14.98 -8.34 43.44
N ASN A 272 15.98 -8.05 44.28
CA ASN A 272 16.30 -8.95 45.40
C ASN A 272 15.76 -8.59 46.81
N LYS A 273 14.96 -7.52 46.97
CA LYS A 273 14.47 -7.11 48.31
C LYS A 273 13.07 -7.64 48.69
N SER A 274 12.21 -7.96 47.72
CA SER A 274 10.88 -8.54 48.02
C SER A 274 10.95 -10.03 48.39
N THR A 275 11.92 -10.76 47.82
CA THR A 275 12.11 -12.20 48.06
C THR A 275 12.76 -12.48 49.42
N GLN A 276 13.62 -11.59 49.94
CA GLN A 276 14.17 -11.77 51.30
C GLN A 276 13.13 -11.48 52.38
N ASN A 277 12.28 -10.47 52.21
CA ASN A 277 11.22 -10.15 53.18
C ASN A 277 10.14 -11.23 53.28
N SER A 278 9.83 -11.93 52.18
CA SER A 278 8.88 -13.06 52.20
C SER A 278 9.48 -14.30 52.87
N VAL A 279 10.78 -14.58 52.68
CA VAL A 279 11.47 -15.70 53.34
C VAL A 279 11.63 -15.48 54.85
N LEU A 280 11.89 -14.23 55.28
CA LEU A 280 11.93 -13.86 56.71
C LEU A 280 10.55 -13.97 57.37
N LYS A 281 9.47 -13.54 56.70
CA LYS A 281 8.09 -13.70 57.20
C LYS A 281 7.70 -15.17 57.37
N CYS A 282 8.07 -16.05 56.42
CA CYS A 282 7.81 -17.48 56.51
C CYS A 282 8.62 -18.19 57.61
N LYS A 283 9.84 -17.75 57.91
CA LYS A 283 10.63 -18.27 59.03
C LYS A 283 10.08 -17.81 60.39
N PHE A 284 9.58 -16.58 60.49
CA PHE A 284 9.00 -16.05 61.72
C PHE A 284 7.66 -16.73 62.08
N LEU A 285 6.80 -17.00 61.09
CA LEU A 285 5.56 -17.75 61.33
C LEU A 285 5.82 -19.22 61.74
N LYS A 286 6.86 -19.88 61.21
CA LYS A 286 7.23 -21.25 61.63
C LYS A 286 7.76 -21.31 63.06
N LEU A 287 8.47 -20.28 63.53
CA LEU A 287 8.94 -20.20 64.91
C LEU A 287 7.79 -19.95 65.90
N LEU A 288 6.81 -19.12 65.54
CA LEU A 288 5.63 -18.88 66.39
C LEU A 288 4.73 -20.11 66.54
N THR A 289 4.66 -20.98 65.53
CA THR A 289 3.89 -22.24 65.62
C THR A 289 4.60 -23.33 66.41
N CYS A 290 5.93 -23.26 66.57
CA CYS A 290 6.70 -24.25 67.33
C CYS A 290 6.75 -23.93 68.84
N TRP A 291 6.44 -22.69 69.23
CA TRP A 291 6.44 -22.26 70.64
C TRP A 291 5.08 -22.45 71.35
N LYS A 292 4.06 -22.94 70.62
CA LYS A 292 2.69 -23.12 71.11
C LYS A 292 2.27 -24.59 71.28
N CYS A 293 3.24 -25.52 71.27
CA CYS A 293 3.10 -26.92 71.68
C CYS A 293 4.01 -27.20 72.88
#